data_AF-A0A2E0PT62-F1
#
_entry.id   AF-A0A2E0PT62-F1
#
_cell.length_a   1.000
_cell.length_b   1.000
_cell.length_c   1.000
_cell.angle_alpha   90.00
_cell.angle_beta   90.00
_cell.angle_gamma   90.00
#
_symmetry.space_group_name_H-M   'P 1'
#
loop_
_entity.id
_entity.type
_entity.pdbx_description
1 polymer ?
#
loop_
_entity_poly.entity_id
_entity_poly.type
_entity_poly.pdbx_seq_one_letter_code
_entity_poly.pdbx_strand_id
1 'polypeptide(L)'
;MHLLKIGKPKTLILSLLIFVSVLQTGCIGLLTSGGSKVVFVPESDGMVRLGGDVKGHVYYYMDGEWVRSKEEVDLPEGWYAGSVDGKVEE
;
A
#
# COMPACT_ATOMS: atom_id res chain seq x y z
N MET A 1 -52.32 -15.33 -25.41
CA MET A 1 -51.91 -16.13 -24.22
C MET A 1 -50.77 -17.05 -24.61
N HIS A 2 -49.52 -16.63 -24.41
CA HIS A 2 -48.35 -17.47 -24.68
C HIS A 2 -48.04 -18.32 -23.45
N LEU A 3 -48.34 -19.61 -23.54
CA LEU A 3 -48.06 -20.62 -22.51
C LEU A 3 -46.54 -20.81 -22.38
N LEU A 4 -46.01 -20.43 -21.22
CA LEU A 4 -44.62 -20.65 -20.82
C LEU A 4 -44.38 -22.17 -20.69
N LYS A 5 -43.55 -22.72 -21.58
CA LYS A 5 -43.23 -24.15 -21.61
C LYS A 5 -42.19 -24.44 -20.53
N ILE A 6 -42.65 -24.88 -19.35
CA ILE A 6 -41.79 -25.22 -18.21
C ILE A 6 -40.90 -26.41 -18.60
N GLY A 7 -39.58 -26.19 -18.61
CA GLY A 7 -38.58 -27.21 -18.95
C GLY A 7 -38.61 -28.41 -17.98
N LYS A 8 -38.12 -29.57 -18.44
CA LYS A 8 -38.06 -30.80 -17.63
C LYS A 8 -37.28 -30.54 -16.32
N PRO A 9 -37.71 -31.09 -15.18
CA PRO A 9 -37.19 -30.72 -13.85
C PRO A 9 -35.68 -30.98 -13.71
N LYS A 10 -35.16 -32.02 -14.39
CA LYS A 10 -33.73 -32.38 -14.36
C LYS A 10 -32.84 -31.32 -15.04
N THR A 11 -33.33 -30.67 -16.08
CA THR A 11 -32.59 -29.62 -16.81
C THR A 11 -32.63 -28.28 -16.07
N LEU A 12 -33.70 -28.01 -15.32
CA LEU A 12 -33.82 -26.81 -14.48
C LEU A 12 -32.88 -26.86 -13.27
N ILE A 13 -32.77 -28.03 -12.61
CA ILE A 13 -31.86 -28.24 -11.47
C ILE A 13 -30.40 -28.10 -11.91
N LEU A 14 -30.04 -28.66 -13.07
CA LEU A 14 -28.67 -28.58 -13.59
C LEU A 14 -28.26 -27.13 -13.93
N SER A 15 -29.17 -26.35 -14.53
CA SER A 15 -28.94 -24.93 -14.82
C SER A 15 -28.75 -24.10 -13.55
N LEU A 16 -29.54 -24.38 -12.51
CA LEU A 16 -29.45 -23.70 -11.21
C LEU A 16 -28.11 -23.98 -10.51
N LEU A 17 -27.62 -25.21 -10.56
CA LEU A 17 -26.33 -25.58 -9.96
C LEU A 17 -25.14 -24.90 -10.65
N ILE A 18 -25.18 -24.79 -11.98
CA ILE A 18 -24.13 -24.08 -12.75
C ILE A 18 -24.14 -22.60 -12.37
N PHE A 19 -25.31 -21.98 -12.27
CA PHE A 19 -25.45 -20.56 -11.94
C PHE A 19 -24.90 -20.22 -10.53
N VAL A 20 -25.16 -21.09 -9.54
CA VAL A 20 -24.63 -20.94 -8.18
C VAL A 20 -23.09 -21.05 -8.16
N SER A 21 -22.51 -21.97 -8.94
CA SER A 21 -21.05 -22.15 -9.00
C SER A 21 -20.30 -20.94 -9.58
N VAL A 22 -20.87 -20.29 -10.61
CA VAL A 22 -20.29 -19.09 -11.23
C VAL A 22 -20.38 -17.89 -10.27
N LEU A 23 -21.46 -17.80 -9.48
CA LEU A 23 -21.65 -16.72 -8.52
C LEU A 23 -20.67 -16.79 -7.34
N GLN A 24 -20.31 -17.99 -6.87
CA GLN A 24 -19.35 -18.16 -5.76
C GLN A 24 -17.90 -17.80 -6.15
N THR A 25 -17.52 -17.98 -7.41
CA THR A 25 -16.13 -17.76 -7.87
C THR A 25 -15.79 -16.26 -8.01
N GLY A 26 -16.80 -15.40 -8.19
CA GLY A 26 -16.62 -13.96 -8.34
C GLY A 26 -16.31 -13.19 -7.04
N CYS A 27 -16.72 -13.72 -5.88
CA CYS A 27 -16.61 -12.99 -4.61
C CYS A 27 -15.26 -13.15 -3.89
N ILE A 28 -14.45 -14.16 -4.26
CA ILE A 28 -13.19 -14.46 -3.57
C ILE A 28 -12.02 -13.61 -4.10
N GLY A 29 -12.09 -13.12 -5.33
CA GLY A 29 -11.03 -12.33 -5.96
C GLY A 29 -10.90 -10.88 -5.47
N LEU A 30 -11.83 -10.39 -4.65
CA LEU A 30 -11.89 -8.97 -4.23
C LEU A 30 -11.32 -8.71 -2.83
N LEU A 31 -10.89 -9.74 -2.08
CA LEU A 31 -10.41 -9.58 -0.70
C LEU A 31 -8.88 -9.54 -0.55
N THR A 32 -8.12 -9.56 -1.64
CA THR A 32 -6.64 -9.71 -1.59
C THR A 32 -5.86 -8.46 -2.03
N SER A 33 -6.50 -7.31 -2.24
CA SER A 33 -5.76 -6.07 -2.51
C SER A 33 -5.18 -5.48 -1.22
N GLY A 34 -4.04 -6.04 -0.81
CA GLY A 34 -3.14 -5.44 0.18
C GLY A 34 -2.55 -4.13 -0.36
N GLY A 35 -3.34 -3.07 -0.36
CA GLY A 35 -2.89 -1.73 -0.70
C GLY A 35 -1.97 -1.20 0.39
N SER A 36 -0.75 -0.79 0.03
CA SER A 36 0.17 -0.09 0.94
C SER A 36 -0.52 1.17 1.48
N LYS A 37 -0.80 1.19 2.78
CA LYS A 37 -1.33 2.38 3.44
C LYS A 37 -0.17 3.32 3.75
N VAL A 38 -0.03 4.37 2.94
CA VAL A 38 0.91 5.47 3.21
C VAL A 38 0.18 6.49 4.08
N VAL A 39 0.68 6.72 5.29
CA VAL A 39 0.16 7.75 6.20
C VAL A 39 1.15 8.92 6.18
N PHE A 40 0.69 10.09 5.74
CA PHE A 40 1.47 11.32 5.87
C PHE A 40 1.38 11.78 7.33
N VAL A 41 2.52 11.87 8.00
CA VAL A 41 2.63 12.45 9.34
C VAL A 41 2.74 13.97 9.14
N PRO A 42 1.87 14.80 9.77
CA PRO A 42 2.00 16.26 9.68
C PRO A 42 3.39 16.69 10.17
N GLU A 43 4.01 17.65 9.47
CA GLU A 43 5.39 18.10 9.67
C GLU A 43 5.71 18.54 11.11
N SER A 44 4.69 18.82 11.93
CA SER A 44 4.83 19.67 13.10
C SER A 44 5.14 18.98 14.43
N ASP A 45 5.32 17.65 14.53
CA ASP A 45 5.62 17.04 15.86
C ASP A 45 6.25 15.62 15.88
N GLY A 46 6.65 15.03 14.76
CA GLY A 46 7.01 13.60 14.75
C GLY A 46 8.29 13.28 14.01
N MET A 47 9.37 12.97 14.75
CA MET A 47 10.38 12.07 14.19
C MET A 47 9.70 10.77 13.77
N VAL A 48 9.84 10.37 12.51
CA VAL A 48 9.42 9.08 11.99
C VAL A 48 10.55 8.07 12.13
N ARG A 49 10.23 6.86 12.57
CA ARG A 49 11.21 5.77 12.61
C ARG A 49 11.33 5.15 11.21
N LEU A 50 12.56 5.04 10.72
CA LEU A 50 12.86 4.37 9.46
C LEU A 50 12.90 2.86 9.65
N GLY A 51 12.31 2.13 8.70
CA GLY A 51 12.39 0.67 8.62
C GLY A 51 13.74 0.18 8.10
N GLY A 52 13.89 -1.13 7.91
CA GLY A 52 15.03 -1.70 7.20
C GLY A 52 15.01 -1.36 5.71
N ASP A 53 16.14 -1.63 5.04
CA ASP A 53 16.33 -1.47 3.59
C ASP A 53 16.11 -0.05 3.04
N VAL A 54 16.25 0.98 3.88
CA VAL A 54 16.14 2.38 3.43
C VAL A 54 17.44 2.80 2.77
N LYS A 55 17.34 3.30 1.53
CA LYS A 55 18.45 3.87 0.76
C LYS A 55 18.18 5.33 0.43
N GLY A 56 19.23 6.14 0.45
CA GLY A 56 19.15 7.52 -0.02
C GLY A 56 20.44 8.30 0.21
N HIS A 57 20.43 9.56 -0.20
CA HIS A 57 21.54 10.47 0.10
C HIS A 57 21.36 11.09 1.48
N VAL A 58 22.48 11.24 2.19
CA VAL A 58 22.52 11.90 3.50
C VAL A 58 23.31 13.19 3.40
N TYR A 59 22.94 14.16 4.23
CA TYR A 59 23.76 15.35 4.45
C TYR A 59 24.61 15.12 5.69
N TYR A 60 25.89 15.47 5.61
CA TYR A 60 26.80 15.49 6.75
C TYR A 60 27.43 16.88 6.85
N TYR A 61 27.70 17.29 8.08
CA TYR A 61 28.26 18.62 8.35
C TYR A 61 29.79 18.55 8.30
N MET A 62 30.41 19.33 7.41
CA MET A 62 31.86 19.40 7.22
C MET A 62 32.26 20.84 6.92
N ASP A 63 33.30 21.33 7.58
CA ASP A 63 33.87 22.67 7.35
C ASP A 63 32.87 23.82 7.40
N GLY A 64 31.86 23.71 8.27
CA GLY A 64 30.83 24.74 8.44
C GLY A 64 29.66 24.65 7.46
N GLU A 65 29.67 23.67 6.56
CA GLU A 65 28.64 23.51 5.53
C GLU A 65 27.99 22.12 5.59
N TRP A 66 26.72 22.05 5.20
CA TRP A 66 26.02 20.79 4.99
C TRP A 66 26.34 20.25 3.60
N VAL A 67 27.10 19.16 3.54
CA VAL A 67 27.50 18.52 2.29
C VAL A 67 26.66 17.28 2.05
N ARG A 68 26.07 17.16 0.85
CA ARG A 68 25.32 15.97 0.43
C ARG A 68 26.29 14.85 0.05
N SER A 69 25.98 13.61 0.45
CA SER A 69 26.73 12.43 0.02
C SER A 69 26.69 12.28 -1.50
N LYS A 70 27.83 11.93 -2.09
CA LYS A 70 27.94 11.69 -3.53
C LYS A 70 27.17 10.44 -3.95
N GLU A 71 27.34 9.37 -3.20
CA GLU A 71 26.64 8.10 -3.40
C GLU A 71 25.44 7.99 -2.45
N GLU A 72 24.49 7.14 -2.82
CA GLU A 72 23.44 6.70 -1.90
C GLU A 72 24.03 5.78 -0.83
N VAL A 73 23.50 5.88 0.38
CA VAL A 73 23.88 5.03 1.50
C VAL A 73 22.72 4.14 1.89
N ASP A 74 23.06 2.93 2.32
CA ASP A 74 22.15 2.05 3.04
C ASP A 74 22.06 2.52 4.49
N LEU A 75 20.87 2.97 4.89
CA LEU A 75 20.61 3.36 6.27
C LEU A 75 20.34 2.11 7.12
N PRO A 76 21.08 1.91 8.23
CA PRO A 76 20.82 0.82 9.16
C PRO A 76 19.42 0.92 9.76
N GLU A 77 18.92 -0.19 10.29
CA GLU A 77 17.72 -0.15 11.12
C GLU A 77 17.91 0.70 12.38
N GLY A 78 16.81 1.29 12.86
CA GLY A 78 16.79 2.07 14.11
C GLY A 78 17.05 3.56 13.94
N TRP A 79 17.19 4.03 12.71
CA TRP A 79 17.31 5.46 12.40
C TRP A 79 15.96 6.17 12.45
N TYR A 80 16.00 7.47 12.68
CA TYR A 80 14.84 8.36 12.71
C TYR A 80 15.04 9.49 11.70
N ALA A 81 13.97 9.92 11.06
CA ALA A 81 13.93 11.09 10.19
C ALA A 81 12.90 12.08 10.73
N GLY A 82 13.17 13.38 10.60
CA GLY A 82 12.25 14.42 11.02
C GLY A 82 12.63 15.75 10.39
N SER A 83 11.68 16.68 10.37
CA SER A 83 12.01 18.06 10.03
C SER A 83 12.93 18.62 11.10
N VAL A 84 14.06 19.20 10.70
CA VAL A 84 14.83 20.07 11.59
C VAL A 84 14.15 21.42 11.48
N ASP A 85 13.52 21.89 12.56
CA ASP A 85 12.85 23.20 12.59
C ASP A 85 13.78 24.26 12.02
N GLY A 86 13.44 24.76 10.83
CA GLY A 86 14.25 25.68 10.04
C GLY A 86 14.28 27.10 10.61
N LYS A 87 14.36 27.27 11.94
CA LYS A 87 14.83 28.54 12.50
C LYS A 87 16.36 28.57 12.41
N VAL A 88 16.84 28.68 11.18
CA VAL A 88 18.16 29.25 10.92
C VAL A 88 18.00 30.74 11.18
N GLU A 89 18.32 31.19 12.39
CA GLU A 89 18.47 32.61 12.69
C GLU A 89 19.68 33.11 11.89
N GLU A 90 19.43 33.87 10.82
CA GLU A 90 20.42 34.73 10.13
C GLU A 90 20.82 35.91 11.02
#